data_AF-A0A7W9E2J5-F1
#
_entry.id   AF-A0A7W9E2J5-F1
#
_cell.length_a   1.000
_cell.length_b   1.000
_cell.length_c   1.000
_cell.angle_alpha   90.00
_cell.angle_beta   90.00
_cell.angle_gamma   90.00
#
_symmetry.space_group_name_H-M   'P 1'
#
loop_
_entity.id
_entity.type
_entity.pdbx_description
1 polymer ?
#
loop_
_entity_poly.entity_id
_entity_poly.type
_entity_poly.pdbx_seq_one_letter_code
_entity_poly.pdbx_strand_id
1 'polypeptide(L)'
;MSSEPSVEKVGDVWSRISGLFYRAVDPAHQYRALLGSRLAGRYSEPSQPTLYLSSSPQGVDAAMIAHTRGRVAELILLEFHVEAHNIVDLRDPAVLLATGIDLADAVAPWQEIVKAGGEPSSWHVRRRLAGVS
;
A
#
# COMPACT_ATOMS: atom_id res chain seq x y z
N MET A 1 -17.82 -17.45 1.60
CA MET A 1 -16.58 -18.06 1.07
C MET A 1 -15.56 -16.95 1.01
N SER A 2 -14.54 -17.00 1.86
CA SER A 2 -13.42 -16.07 1.80
C SER A 2 -12.56 -16.45 0.61
N SER A 3 -12.55 -15.61 -0.42
CA SER A 3 -11.68 -15.80 -1.57
C SER A 3 -10.31 -15.23 -1.23
N GLU A 4 -9.28 -16.07 -1.21
CA GLU A 4 -7.89 -15.61 -1.15
C GLU A 4 -7.64 -14.58 -2.27
N PRO A 5 -6.82 -13.54 -2.01
CA PRO A 5 -6.44 -12.60 -3.05
C PRO A 5 -5.82 -13.30 -4.25
N SER A 6 -6.36 -13.06 -5.44
CA SER A 6 -5.76 -13.46 -6.71
C SER A 6 -5.11 -12.26 -7.38
N VAL A 7 -4.07 -12.54 -8.18
CA VAL A 7 -3.41 -11.57 -9.03
C VAL A 7 -3.33 -12.16 -10.44
N GLU A 8 -3.85 -11.42 -11.41
CA GLU A 8 -3.82 -11.80 -12.83
C GLU A 8 -3.06 -10.72 -13.60
N LYS A 9 -1.99 -11.08 -14.31
CA LYS A 9 -1.24 -10.16 -15.16
C LYS A 9 -2.03 -9.86 -16.43
N VAL A 10 -2.14 -8.57 -16.77
CA VAL A 10 -2.84 -8.06 -17.96
C VAL A 10 -1.90 -7.15 -18.74
N GLY A 11 -1.34 -7.68 -19.83
CA GLY A 11 -0.32 -6.98 -20.62
C GLY A 11 1.04 -6.93 -19.91
N ASP A 12 1.86 -5.94 -20.27
CA ASP A 12 3.26 -5.90 -19.82
C ASP A 12 3.43 -5.31 -18.42
N VAL A 13 2.56 -4.37 -18.03
CA VAL A 13 2.70 -3.56 -16.80
C VAL A 13 1.56 -3.79 -15.80
N TRP A 14 0.36 -4.05 -16.28
CA TRP A 14 -0.84 -4.03 -15.45
C TRP A 14 -1.21 -5.41 -14.92
N SER A 15 -1.90 -5.42 -13.79
CA SER A 15 -2.50 -6.59 -13.18
C SER A 15 -3.88 -6.26 -12.65
N ARG A 16 -4.74 -7.27 -12.63
CA ARG A 16 -5.99 -7.27 -11.87
C ARG A 16 -5.78 -7.98 -10.54
N ILE A 17 -6.42 -7.46 -9.49
CA ILE A 17 -6.53 -8.14 -8.21
C ILE A 17 -7.99 -8.28 -7.82
N SER A 18 -8.32 -9.41 -7.21
CA SER A 18 -9.63 -9.66 -6.63
C SER A 18 -9.49 -10.49 -5.35
N GLY A 19 -10.32 -10.23 -4.34
CA GLY A 19 -10.39 -11.06 -3.13
C GLY A 19 -10.41 -10.25 -1.84
N LEU A 20 -10.17 -10.94 -0.71
CA LEU A 20 -10.19 -10.33 0.61
C LEU A 20 -8.84 -9.76 1.01
N PHE A 21 -8.86 -8.50 1.44
CA PHE A 21 -7.72 -7.78 1.98
C PHE A 21 -8.04 -7.20 3.34
N TYR A 22 -6.99 -6.88 4.10
CA TYR A 22 -7.09 -6.56 5.51
C TYR A 22 -6.45 -5.23 5.84
N ARG A 23 -7.02 -4.50 6.79
CA ARG A 23 -6.44 -3.27 7.34
C ARG A 23 -6.75 -3.14 8.82
N ALA A 24 -5.73 -2.86 9.62
CA ALA A 24 -5.91 -2.44 11.00
C ALA A 24 -6.23 -0.94 11.07
N VAL A 25 -7.24 -0.59 11.87
CA VAL A 25 -7.61 0.81 12.14
C VAL A 25 -7.92 1.02 13.61
N ASP A 26 -7.78 2.26 14.06
CA ASP A 26 -8.32 2.69 15.36
C ASP A 26 -9.86 2.57 15.32
N PRO A 27 -10.50 1.91 16.31
CA PRO A 27 -11.96 1.81 16.38
C PRO A 27 -12.69 3.15 16.22
N ALA A 28 -12.13 4.24 16.74
CA ALA A 28 -12.70 5.59 16.61
C ALA A 28 -12.74 6.11 15.17
N HIS A 29 -12.03 5.45 14.25
CA HIS A 29 -11.94 5.81 12.83
C HIS A 29 -12.49 4.73 11.89
N GLN A 30 -13.11 3.67 12.42
CA GLN A 30 -13.65 2.55 11.63
C GLN A 30 -14.54 3.00 10.47
N TYR A 31 -15.49 3.91 10.73
CA TYR A 31 -16.43 4.42 9.72
C TYR A 31 -15.76 5.20 8.57
N ARG A 32 -14.49 5.59 8.74
CA ARG A 32 -13.68 6.31 7.74
C ARG A 32 -12.63 5.42 7.08
N ALA A 33 -12.60 4.12 7.37
CA ALA A 33 -11.53 3.24 6.91
C ALA A 33 -11.34 3.22 5.38
N LEU A 34 -12.45 3.32 4.63
CA LEU A 34 -12.45 3.41 3.16
C LEU A 34 -11.98 4.76 2.61
N LEU A 35 -11.93 5.82 3.42
CA LEU A 35 -11.53 7.15 2.97
C LEU A 35 -10.01 7.31 2.79
N GLY A 36 -9.22 6.28 3.09
CA GLY A 36 -7.76 6.35 3.01
C GLY A 36 -7.10 7.07 4.20
N SER A 37 -5.83 6.73 4.44
CA SER A 37 -4.96 7.52 5.32
C SER A 37 -4.73 8.89 4.69
N ARG A 38 -4.81 9.95 5.50
CA ARG A 38 -4.36 11.32 5.16
C ARG A 38 -3.06 11.69 5.87
N LEU A 39 -2.46 10.75 6.59
CA LEU A 39 -1.10 10.90 7.09
C LEU A 39 -0.13 10.47 6.00
N ALA A 40 1.04 11.11 5.96
CA ALA A 40 2.13 10.69 5.10
C ALA A 40 2.47 9.20 5.32
N GLY A 41 2.56 8.45 4.24
CA GLY A 41 2.93 7.04 4.23
C GLY A 41 4.03 6.76 3.23
N ARG A 42 4.52 5.51 3.20
CA ARG A 42 5.60 5.10 2.27
C ARG A 42 5.34 5.53 0.83
N TYR A 43 4.11 5.32 0.35
CA TYR A 43 3.71 5.63 -1.02
C TYR A 43 2.74 6.81 -1.12
N SER A 44 2.61 7.68 -0.11
CA SER A 44 1.63 8.77 -0.18
C SER A 44 2.00 10.00 0.63
N GLU A 45 1.73 11.15 0.03
CA GLU A 45 1.68 12.44 0.69
C GLU A 45 0.34 12.63 1.44
N PRO A 46 0.26 13.51 2.46
CA PRO A 46 -0.98 13.78 3.18
C PRO A 46 -2.17 14.22 2.30
N SER A 47 -1.87 14.90 1.19
CA SER A 47 -2.85 15.36 0.19
C SER A 47 -3.43 14.22 -0.66
N GLN A 48 -2.89 13.01 -0.55
CA GLN A 48 -3.22 11.85 -1.38
C GLN A 48 -3.83 10.72 -0.52
N PRO A 49 -5.15 10.73 -0.27
CA PRO A 49 -5.79 9.67 0.49
C PRO A 49 -5.45 8.29 -0.07
N THR A 50 -4.91 7.41 0.78
CA THR A 50 -4.37 6.11 0.33
C THR A 50 -4.82 4.97 1.25
N LEU A 51 -5.30 3.87 0.64
CA LEU A 51 -5.60 2.63 1.34
C LEU A 51 -4.33 1.78 1.42
N TYR A 52 -3.91 1.46 2.63
CA TYR A 52 -2.87 0.45 2.89
C TYR A 52 -3.58 -0.83 3.31
N LEU A 53 -3.44 -1.86 2.50
CA LEU A 53 -4.11 -3.14 2.67
C LEU A 53 -3.07 -4.27 2.66
N SER A 54 -3.34 -5.33 3.41
CA SER A 54 -2.57 -6.56 3.37
C SER A 54 -3.38 -7.68 2.72
N SER A 55 -2.70 -8.59 2.03
CA SER A 55 -3.29 -9.79 1.43
C SER A 55 -3.60 -10.89 2.46
N SER A 56 -3.18 -10.71 3.72
CA SER A 56 -3.49 -11.64 4.81
C SER A 56 -3.58 -10.92 6.16
N PRO A 57 -4.28 -11.48 7.17
CA PRO A 57 -4.28 -10.95 8.53
C PRO A 57 -2.86 -10.84 9.12
N GLN A 58 -2.03 -11.87 8.91
CA GLN A 58 -0.66 -11.93 9.44
C GLN A 58 0.23 -10.83 8.84
N GLY A 59 -0.02 -10.44 7.59
CA GLY A 59 0.68 -9.33 6.97
C GLY A 59 0.30 -7.97 7.59
N VAL A 60 -0.89 -7.84 8.19
CA VAL A 60 -1.26 -6.65 8.98
C VAL A 60 -0.44 -6.60 10.26
N ASP A 61 -0.31 -7.71 11.00
CA ASP A 61 0.48 -7.77 12.23
C ASP A 61 1.95 -7.41 11.99
N ALA A 62 2.55 -7.96 10.92
CA ALA A 62 3.93 -7.63 10.53
C ALA A 62 4.09 -6.15 10.18
N ALA A 63 3.13 -5.57 9.46
CA ALA A 63 3.12 -4.14 9.18
C ALA A 63 2.97 -3.32 10.47
N MET A 64 2.09 -3.72 11.39
CA MET A 64 1.91 -3.03 12.67
C MET A 64 3.18 -3.03 13.52
N ILE A 65 3.88 -4.17 13.62
CA ILE A 65 5.16 -4.26 14.35
C ILE A 65 6.19 -3.29 13.75
N ALA A 66 6.29 -3.22 12.42
CA ALA A 66 7.21 -2.30 11.75
C ALA A 66 6.87 -0.81 11.95
N HIS A 67 5.62 -0.47 12.28
CA HIS A 67 5.15 0.91 12.38
C HIS A 67 4.91 1.40 13.82
N THR A 68 4.94 0.52 14.84
CA THR A 68 4.59 0.90 16.23
C THR A 68 5.83 1.24 17.06
N ARG A 69 6.06 2.53 17.35
CA ARG A 69 7.00 3.02 18.39
C ARG A 69 6.26 3.35 19.70
N GLY A 70 5.47 2.42 20.23
CA GLY A 70 4.77 2.56 21.53
C GLY A 70 3.23 2.51 21.46
N ARG A 71 2.64 1.95 22.55
CA ARG A 71 1.23 1.63 22.83
C ARG A 71 0.32 1.43 21.62
N VAL A 72 0.12 0.16 21.28
CA VAL A 72 -0.98 -0.31 20.45
C VAL A 72 -2.29 0.04 21.18
N ALA A 73 -2.97 1.12 20.79
CA ALA A 73 -4.41 1.17 20.99
C ALA A 73 -4.99 -0.10 20.36
N GLU A 74 -5.97 -0.74 20.99
CA GLU A 74 -6.54 -2.01 20.51
C GLU A 74 -7.15 -1.80 19.12
N LEU A 75 -6.35 -2.01 18.07
CA LEU A 75 -6.76 -1.80 16.69
C LEU A 75 -7.71 -2.93 16.30
N ILE A 76 -8.73 -2.59 15.51
CA ILE A 76 -9.61 -3.59 14.92
C ILE A 76 -9.10 -3.93 13.52
N LEU A 77 -9.12 -5.23 13.21
CA LEU A 77 -8.84 -5.72 11.87
C LEU A 77 -10.13 -5.66 11.05
N LEU A 78 -10.11 -4.90 9.96
CA LEU A 78 -11.21 -4.83 9.01
C LEU A 78 -10.89 -5.63 7.75
N GLU A 79 -11.91 -6.25 7.19
CA GLU A 79 -11.87 -6.98 5.93
C GLU A 79 -12.47 -6.15 4.80
N PHE A 80 -11.84 -6.21 3.63
CA PHE A 80 -12.25 -5.50 2.42
C PHE A 80 -12.26 -6.48 1.25
N HIS A 81 -13.41 -6.60 0.59
CA HIS A 81 -13.42 -7.20 -0.74
C HIS A 81 -12.93 -6.15 -1.73
N VAL A 82 -11.84 -6.45 -2.43
CA VAL A 82 -11.20 -5.53 -3.38
C VAL A 82 -11.35 -6.10 -4.77
N GLU A 83 -11.75 -5.26 -5.72
CA GLU A 83 -11.63 -5.50 -7.15
C GLU A 83 -10.92 -4.29 -7.77
N ALA A 84 -9.74 -4.50 -8.33
CA ALA A 84 -8.96 -3.43 -8.95
C ALA A 84 -8.23 -3.93 -10.20
N HIS A 85 -8.20 -3.10 -11.25
CA HIS A 85 -7.73 -3.51 -12.58
C HIS A 85 -6.42 -2.87 -13.03
N ASN A 86 -6.00 -1.80 -12.36
CA ASN A 86 -4.83 -1.00 -12.74
C ASN A 86 -3.77 -1.11 -11.66
N ILE A 87 -3.41 -2.35 -11.30
CA ILE A 87 -2.39 -2.62 -10.29
C ILE A 87 -1.06 -2.85 -10.99
N VAL A 88 -0.02 -2.16 -10.55
CA VAL A 88 1.34 -2.45 -10.97
C VAL A 88 1.99 -3.36 -9.94
N ASP A 89 2.31 -4.59 -10.33
CA ASP A 89 2.96 -5.55 -9.45
C ASP A 89 4.49 -5.32 -9.43
N LEU A 90 4.95 -4.53 -8.47
CA LEU A 90 6.39 -4.25 -8.28
C LEU A 90 7.21 -5.48 -7.85
N ARG A 91 6.58 -6.64 -7.65
CA ARG A 91 7.29 -7.91 -7.40
C ARG A 91 7.71 -8.59 -8.70
N ASP A 92 7.14 -8.22 -9.84
CA ASP A 92 7.47 -8.77 -11.15
C ASP A 92 8.67 -8.02 -11.77
N PRO A 93 9.84 -8.68 -11.96
CA PRO A 93 10.99 -8.04 -12.59
C PRO A 93 10.74 -7.52 -14.00
N ALA A 94 9.84 -8.14 -14.76
CA ALA A 94 9.48 -7.67 -16.10
C ALA A 94 8.72 -6.33 -16.03
N VAL A 95 7.88 -6.15 -15.00
CA VAL A 95 7.16 -4.89 -14.76
C VAL A 95 8.13 -3.79 -14.31
N LEU A 96 9.08 -4.12 -13.43
CA LEU A 96 10.13 -3.19 -13.02
C LEU A 96 10.95 -2.69 -14.24
N LEU A 97 11.32 -3.61 -15.14
CA LEU A 97 12.02 -3.28 -16.37
C LEU A 97 11.18 -2.40 -17.30
N ALA A 98 9.92 -2.78 -17.55
CA ALA A 98 9.02 -2.05 -18.45
C ALA A 98 8.69 -0.64 -17.94
N THR A 99 8.59 -0.47 -16.63
CA THR A 99 8.31 0.83 -16.00
C THR A 99 9.58 1.63 -15.73
N GLY A 100 10.76 1.02 -15.77
CA GLY A 100 12.03 1.63 -15.38
C GLY A 100 12.06 2.03 -13.91
N ILE A 101 11.38 1.26 -13.05
CA ILE A 101 11.36 1.48 -11.60
C ILE A 101 12.46 0.65 -10.96
N ASP A 102 13.26 1.29 -10.12
CA ASP A 102 14.12 0.58 -9.19
C ASP A 102 13.30 0.18 -7.95
N LEU A 103 13.27 -1.12 -7.66
CA LEU A 103 12.61 -1.64 -6.46
C LEU A 103 13.22 -1.04 -5.18
N ALA A 104 14.52 -0.72 -5.18
CA ALA A 104 15.20 -0.10 -4.05
C ALA A 104 14.56 1.25 -3.67
N ASP A 105 14.13 2.04 -4.67
CA ASP A 105 13.43 3.30 -4.42
C ASP A 105 12.02 3.09 -3.85
N ALA A 106 11.31 2.07 -4.31
CA ALA A 106 9.98 1.75 -3.82
C ALA A 106 9.99 1.32 -2.34
N VAL A 107 11.03 0.60 -1.92
CA VAL A 107 11.15 0.02 -0.56
C VAL A 107 12.06 0.82 0.38
N ALA A 108 12.67 1.91 -0.11
CA ALA A 108 13.59 2.75 0.65
C ALA A 108 13.00 3.25 1.99
N PRO A 109 13.83 3.49 3.02
CA PRO A 109 13.38 4.11 4.27
C PRO A 109 12.70 5.46 4.00
N TRP A 110 11.52 5.68 4.59
CA TRP A 110 10.71 6.88 4.31
C TRP A 110 10.42 7.72 5.56
N GLN A 111 10.30 7.09 6.74
CA GLN A 111 9.77 7.76 7.94
C GLN A 111 10.62 8.95 8.40
N GLU A 112 11.94 8.78 8.51
CA GLU A 112 12.81 9.86 8.97
C GLU A 112 12.97 10.97 7.92
N ILE A 113 12.90 10.63 6.62
CA ILE A 113 12.88 11.61 5.52
C ILE A 113 11.65 12.52 5.64
N VAL A 114 10.46 11.92 5.80
CA VAL A 114 9.21 12.69 5.98
C VAL A 114 9.25 13.53 7.25
N LYS A 115 9.78 12.99 8.37
CA LYS A 115 9.92 13.77 9.62
C LYS A 115 10.85 14.96 9.47
N ALA A 116 11.88 14.85 8.63
CA ALA A 116 12.79 15.94 8.29
C ALA A 116 12.20 16.92 7.25
N GLY A 117 10.97 16.72 6.79
CA GLY A 117 10.32 17.55 5.77
C GLY A 117 10.74 17.23 4.33
N GLY A 118 11.44 16.13 4.11
CA GLY A 118 11.85 15.68 2.77
C GLY A 118 10.83 14.78 2.09
N GLU A 119 11.11 14.47 0.82
CA GLU A 119 10.31 13.56 0.00
C GLU A 119 11.01 12.20 -0.19
N PRO A 120 10.41 11.08 0.27
CA PRO A 120 10.90 9.74 0.00
C PRO A 120 10.98 9.40 -1.49
N SER A 121 11.95 8.58 -1.90
CA SER A 121 12.06 8.09 -3.28
C SER A 121 10.83 7.28 -3.72
N SER A 122 10.17 6.59 -2.79
CA SER A 122 8.91 5.88 -3.03
C SER A 122 7.75 6.78 -3.47
N TRP A 123 7.80 8.10 -3.18
CA TRP A 123 6.82 9.06 -3.70
C TRP A 123 7.08 9.37 -5.18
N HIS A 124 8.35 9.45 -5.59
CA HIS A 124 8.73 9.55 -7.00
C HIS A 124 8.26 8.32 -7.79
N VAL A 125 8.44 7.12 -7.24
CA VAL A 125 7.93 5.87 -7.82
C VAL A 125 6.42 5.96 -8.08
N ARG A 126 5.63 6.37 -7.07
CA ARG A 126 4.19 6.57 -7.25
C ARG A 126 3.86 7.58 -8.36
N ARG A 127 4.53 8.74 -8.37
CA ARG A 127 4.28 9.78 -9.40
C ARG A 127 4.56 9.26 -10.80
N ARG A 128 5.64 8.48 -10.97
CA ARG A 128 5.97 7.82 -12.23
C ARG A 128 4.86 6.85 -12.66
N LEU A 129 4.40 6.01 -11.74
CA LEU A 129 3.32 5.05 -12.00
C LEU A 129 1.99 5.70 -12.35
N ALA A 130 1.66 6.83 -11.72
CA ALA A 130 0.44 7.58 -12.05
C ALA A 130 0.45 8.17 -13.47
N GLY A 131 1.62 8.30 -14.10
CA GLY A 131 1.76 8.73 -15.48
C GLY A 131 1.78 7.59 -16.51
N VAL A 132 1.80 6.32 -16.07
CA VAL A 132 1.70 5.17 -16.98
C VAL A 132 0.24 5.06 -17.44
N SER A 133 0.03 5.08 -18.76
CA SER A 133 -1.28 4.91 -19.41
C SER A 133 -1.44 3.50 -19.94
#